data_AF-A0A965P8N1-F1
#
_entry.id   AF-A0A965P8N1-F1
#
_cell.length_a   1.000
_cell.length_b   1.000
_cell.length_c   1.000
_cell.angle_alpha   90.00
_cell.angle_beta   90.00
_cell.angle_gamma   90.00
#
_symmetry.space_group_name_H-M   'P 1'
#
loop_
_entity.id
_entity.type
_entity.pdbx_description
1 polymer ?
#
loop_
_entity_poly.entity_id
_entity_poly.type
_entity_poly.pdbx_seq_one_letter_code
_entity_poly.pdbx_strand_id
1 'polypeptide(L)'
;MFISIARPAVEPIGPDTVAVPGSPAIAELSPRALHARLLENAALRRMRGLERRHAHRDDDAQYWFSAAPAAIRKACALRCEDRSFAPIP
;
A
#
# COMPACT_ATOMS: atom_id res chain seq x y z
N MET A 1 -17.30 -34.89 0.50
CA MET A 1 -15.99 -34.28 0.76
C MET A 1 -16.24 -32.99 1.51
N PHE A 2 -15.94 -32.95 2.81
CA PHE A 2 -16.14 -31.75 3.64
C PHE A 2 -14.84 -30.95 3.67
N ILE A 3 -14.86 -29.72 3.15
CA ILE A 3 -13.72 -28.81 3.23
C ILE A 3 -13.78 -28.16 4.62
N SER A 4 -12.85 -28.52 5.49
CA SER A 4 -12.70 -27.87 6.79
C SER A 4 -11.94 -26.56 6.58
N ILE A 5 -12.61 -25.43 6.77
CA ILE A 5 -11.98 -24.10 6.70
C ILE A 5 -11.19 -23.92 8.01
N ALA A 6 -9.86 -23.97 7.93
CA ALA A 6 -8.99 -23.67 9.06
C ALA A 6 -9.22 -22.22 9.50
N ARG A 7 -9.55 -22.01 10.78
CA ARG A 7 -9.68 -20.66 11.35
C ARG A 7 -8.32 -19.96 11.27
N PRO A 8 -8.26 -18.69 10.81
CA PRO A 8 -7.02 -17.94 10.76
C PRO A 8 -6.44 -17.77 12.17
N ALA A 9 -5.11 -17.85 12.29
CA ALA A 9 -4.40 -17.76 13.57
C ALA A 9 -4.43 -16.36 14.22
N VAL A 10 -4.94 -15.36 13.49
CA VAL A 10 -5.10 -13.97 13.92
C VAL A 10 -6.47 -13.50 13.48
N GLU A 11 -7.28 -13.03 14.43
CA GLU A 11 -8.55 -12.36 14.14
C GLU A 11 -8.24 -10.96 13.56
N PRO A 12 -8.74 -10.62 12.37
CA PRO A 12 -8.49 -9.31 11.79
C PRO A 12 -9.10 -8.21 12.66
N ILE A 13 -8.26 -7.29 13.13
CA ILE A 13 -8.69 -6.10 13.87
C ILE A 13 -9.15 -5.07 12.84
N GLY A 14 -10.45 -5.06 12.54
CA GLY A 14 -11.07 -4.16 11.58
C GLY A 14 -11.44 -4.85 10.27
N PRO A 15 -12.14 -4.17 9.35
CA PRO A 15 -12.58 -4.77 8.09
C PRO A 15 -11.35 -5.11 7.25
N ASP A 16 -10.90 -6.36 7.35
CA ASP A 16 -9.93 -6.93 6.46
C ASP A 16 -10.53 -6.88 5.06
N THR A 17 -9.93 -6.10 4.17
CA THR A 17 -10.43 -5.85 2.81
C THR A 17 -10.20 -7.05 1.91
N VAL A 18 -10.46 -8.26 2.41
CA VAL A 18 -10.66 -9.42 1.56
C VAL A 18 -12.01 -9.20 0.88
N ALA A 19 -12.05 -9.28 -0.45
CA ALA A 19 -13.28 -9.11 -1.22
C ALA A 19 -14.24 -10.27 -0.90
N VAL A 20 -15.09 -10.08 0.10
CA VAL A 20 -16.19 -10.99 0.46
C VAL A 20 -17.51 -10.35 0.07
N PRO A 21 -18.56 -11.14 -0.23
CA PRO A 21 -19.89 -10.59 -0.47
C PRO A 21 -20.33 -9.69 0.71
N GLY A 22 -20.61 -8.41 0.43
CA GLY A 22 -20.98 -7.41 1.44
C GLY A 22 -19.83 -6.54 1.96
N SER A 23 -18.60 -6.73 1.50
CA SER A 23 -17.51 -5.79 1.80
C SER A 23 -17.85 -4.37 1.30
N PRO A 24 -17.48 -3.30 2.03
CA PRO A 24 -17.67 -1.94 1.56
C PRO A 24 -16.94 -1.74 0.23
N ALA A 25 -17.58 -1.02 -0.69
CA ALA A 25 -17.00 -0.71 -1.98
C ALA A 25 -15.64 0.00 -1.78
N ILE A 26 -14.58 -0.57 -2.34
CA ILE A 26 -13.30 0.12 -2.40
C ILE A 26 -13.50 1.29 -3.35
N ALA A 27 -13.47 2.52 -2.83
CA ALA A 27 -13.61 3.70 -3.66
C ALA A 27 -12.49 3.72 -4.70
N GLU A 28 -12.85 3.71 -5.98
CA GLU A 28 -11.89 3.91 -7.06
C GLU A 28 -11.32 5.33 -6.94
N LEU A 29 -10.05 5.43 -6.55
CA LEU A 29 -9.36 6.71 -6.45
C LEU A 29 -9.13 7.28 -7.84
N SER A 30 -9.32 8.60 -7.99
CA SER A 30 -8.85 9.28 -9.19
C SER A 30 -7.33 9.07 -9.35
N PRO A 31 -6.79 9.06 -10.57
CA PRO A 31 -5.37 8.75 -10.75
C PRO A 31 -4.43 9.74 -10.01
N ARG A 32 -4.85 11.01 -9.88
CA ARG A 32 -4.16 12.01 -9.06
C ARG A 32 -4.18 11.67 -7.56
N ALA A 33 -5.33 11.25 -7.04
CA ALA A 33 -5.45 10.83 -5.64
C ALA A 33 -4.64 9.56 -5.36
N LEU A 34 -4.69 8.58 -6.27
CA LEU A 34 -3.88 7.37 -6.19
C LEU A 34 -2.39 7.67 -6.23
N HIS A 35 -1.95 8.58 -7.10
CA HIS A 35 -0.56 9.03 -7.16
C HIS A 35 -0.11 9.66 -5.84
N ALA A 36 -0.90 10.58 -5.28
CA ALA A 36 -0.60 11.20 -3.99
C ALA A 36 -0.48 10.14 -2.88
N ARG A 37 -1.40 9.17 -2.85
CA ARG A 37 -1.38 8.05 -1.89
C ARG A 37 -0.14 7.17 -2.04
N LEU A 38 0.32 6.91 -3.26
CA LEU A 38 1.54 6.14 -3.50
C LEU A 38 2.80 6.88 -3.04
N LEU A 39 2.86 8.20 -3.24
CA LEU A 39 3.97 9.02 -2.74
C LEU A 39 3.98 9.10 -1.21
N GLU A 40 2.82 9.27 -0.59
CA GLU A 40 2.66 9.21 0.87
C GLU A 40 3.14 7.85 1.41
N ASN A 41 2.72 6.75 0.77
CA ASN A 41 3.17 5.41 1.16
C ASN A 41 4.69 5.25 1.06
N ALA A 42 5.31 5.79 0.01
CA ALA A 42 6.76 5.78 -0.15
C ALA A 42 7.47 6.56 0.97
N ALA A 43 6.94 7.72 1.35
CA ALA A 43 7.45 8.53 2.46
C ALA A 43 7.35 7.79 3.80
N LEU A 44 6.19 7.20 4.10
CA LEU A 44 5.96 6.41 5.32
C LEU A 44 6.91 5.22 5.41
N ARG A 45 7.14 4.50 4.31
CA ARG A 45 8.12 3.40 4.25
C ARG A 45 9.52 3.89 4.58
N ARG A 46 9.93 5.04 4.05
CA ARG A 46 11.26 5.61 4.31
C ARG A 46 11.41 6.05 5.77
N MET A 47 10.40 6.72 6.33
CA MET A 47 10.36 7.06 7.76
C MET A 47 10.46 5.81 8.63
N ARG A 48 9.68 4.77 8.32
CA ARG A 48 9.74 3.50 9.04
C ARG A 48 11.12 2.85 8.97
N GLY A 49 11.77 2.88 7.80
CA GLY A 49 13.14 2.39 7.65
C GLY A 49 14.13 3.14 8.55
N LEU A 50 14.00 4.48 8.66
CA LEU A 50 14.81 5.28 9.57
C LEU A 50 14.56 4.92 11.04
N GLU A 51 13.30 4.79 11.46
CA GLU A 51 12.93 4.34 12.82
C GLU A 51 13.57 2.98 13.15
N ARG A 52 13.53 2.02 12.21
CA ARG A 52 14.14 0.69 12.42
C ARG A 52 15.66 0.77 12.52
N ARG A 53 16.30 1.59 11.69
CA ARG A 53 17.75 1.82 11.73
C ARG A 53 18.19 2.42 13.06
N HIS A 54 17.45 3.42 13.56
CA HIS A 54 17.70 4.02 14.88
C HIS A 54 17.53 3.02 16.02
N ALA A 55 16.67 2.02 15.85
CA ALA A 55 16.50 0.91 16.79
C ALA A 55 17.50 -0.25 16.58
N HIS A 56 18.56 -0.07 15.78
CA HIS A 56 19.57 -1.09 15.46
C HIS A 56 18.98 -2.36 14.81
N ARG A 57 17.86 -2.22 14.08
CA ARG A 57 17.22 -3.29 13.31
C ARG A 57 17.51 -3.11 11.82
N ASP A 58 18.76 -3.32 11.44
CA ASP A 58 19.24 -2.98 10.09
C ASP A 58 18.59 -3.82 8.98
N ASP A 59 18.33 -5.12 9.20
CA ASP A 59 17.66 -5.98 8.21
C ASP A 59 16.23 -5.51 7.91
N ASP A 60 15.47 -5.13 8.95
CA ASP A 60 14.14 -4.56 8.78
C ASP A 60 14.19 -3.18 8.12
N ALA A 61 15.16 -2.35 8.50
CA ALA A 61 15.37 -1.06 7.87
C ALA A 61 15.62 -1.22 6.37
N GLN A 62 16.47 -2.17 6.00
CA GLN A 62 16.78 -2.49 4.61
C GLN A 62 15.55 -2.97 3.84
N TYR A 63 14.71 -3.81 4.45
CA TYR A 63 13.44 -4.20 3.87
C TYR A 63 12.57 -2.96 3.56
N TRP A 64 12.36 -2.07 4.54
CA TRP A 64 11.54 -0.88 4.35
C TRP A 64 12.12 0.09 3.30
N PHE A 65 13.44 0.28 3.29
CA PHE A 65 14.10 1.12 2.28
C PHE A 65 14.00 0.53 0.87
N SER A 66 14.17 -0.78 0.71
CA SER A 66 14.04 -1.44 -0.60
C SER A 66 12.60 -1.45 -1.12
N ALA A 67 11.62 -1.44 -0.22
CA ALA A 67 10.20 -1.41 -0.56
C ALA A 67 9.71 -0.02 -1.01
N ALA A 68 10.33 1.08 -0.57
CA ALA A 68 9.88 2.44 -0.89
C ALA A 68 9.94 2.78 -2.40
N PRO A 69 11.02 2.47 -3.15
CA PRO A 69 11.09 2.71 -4.59
C PRO A 69 9.98 2.07 -5.41
N ALA A 70 9.42 0.94 -4.98
CA ALA A 70 8.33 0.27 -5.70
C ALA A 70 7.06 1.14 -5.76
N ALA A 71 6.73 1.84 -4.67
CA ALA A 71 5.60 2.78 -4.64
C ALA A 71 5.85 4.01 -5.52
N ILE A 72 7.09 4.51 -5.54
CA ILE A 72 7.50 5.63 -6.41
C ILE A 72 7.38 5.22 -7.88
N ARG A 73 7.87 4.05 -8.28
CA ARG A 73 7.76 3.57 -9.67
C ARG A 73 6.31 3.46 -10.12
N LYS A 74 5.42 2.97 -9.25
CA LYS A 74 3.97 2.92 -9.53
C LYS A 74 3.39 4.33 -9.69
N ALA A 75 3.76 5.27 -8.84
CA ALA A 75 3.34 6.67 -8.97
C ALA A 75 3.83 7.28 -10.31
N CYS A 76 5.09 7.06 -10.67
CA CYS A 76 5.62 7.52 -11.95
C CYS A 76 4.89 6.90 -13.14
N ALA A 77 4.59 5.60 -13.10
CA ALA A 77 3.84 4.91 -14.16
C ALA A 77 2.46 5.55 -14.37
N LEU A 78 1.75 5.90 -13.29
CA LEU A 78 0.47 6.59 -13.40
C LEU A 78 0.59 7.90 -14.17
N ARG A 79 1.70 8.65 -14.04
CA ARG A 79 1.91 9.88 -14.81
C ARG A 79 2.10 9.66 -16.31
N CYS A 80 2.56 8.48 -16.70
CA CYS A 80 2.79 8.12 -18.10
C CYS A 80 1.54 7.55 -18.77
N GLU A 81 0.48 7.25 -18.02
CA GLU A 81 -0.80 6.82 -18.58
C GLU A 81 -1.58 8.03 -19.15
N ASP A 82 -1.98 7.95 -20.43
CA ASP A 82 -2.55 9.06 -21.23
C ASP A 82 -3.83 9.72 -20.66
N ARG A 83 -4.42 9.19 -19.58
CA ARG A 83 -5.71 9.65 -19.02
C ARG A 83 -5.65 10.13 -17.57
N SER A 84 -4.49 10.19 -16.94
CA SER A 84 -4.39 10.21 -15.47
C SER A 84 -4.29 11.60 -14.82
N PHE A 85 -3.74 12.60 -15.50
CA PHE A 85 -3.55 13.94 -14.94
C PHE A 85 -4.18 15.04 -15.80
N ALA A 86 -5.48 14.92 -16.08
CA ALA A 86 -6.23 16.04 -16.64
C ALA A 86 -5.99 17.31 -15.79
N PRO A 87 -5.85 18.49 -16.43
CA PRO A 87 -5.62 19.75 -15.73
C PRO A 87 -6.76 20.03 -14.74
N ILE A 88 -6.38 20.60 -13.59
CA ILE A 88 -7.34 21.04 -12.58
C ILE A 88 -8.08 22.26 -13.17
N PRO A 89 -9.42 22.36 -13.08
CA PRO A 89 -10.17 23.54 -13.52
C PRO A 89 -9.69 24.83 -12.85
#